data_AF-Q8R0Z4-F1
#
_entry.id   AF-Q8R0Z4-F1
#
_cell.length_a   1.000
_cell.length_b   1.000
_cell.length_c   1.000
_cell.angle_alpha   90.00
_cell.angle_beta   90.00
_cell.angle_gamma   90.00
#
_symmetry.space_group_name_H-M   'P 1'
#
loop_
_entity.id
_entity.type
_entity.pdbx_description
1 polymer ?
#
loop_
_entity_poly.entity_id
_entity_poly.type
_entity_poly.pdbx_seq_one_letter_code
_entity_poly.pdbx_strand_id
1 'polypeptide(L)'
;MTKEEFTKMKQELEAEYLAIFKKTVAMHEVFLCRVAAHPILRKDLNFHVFLEYNQDLSVRGKNKKEKLEDFFKNMVKSADGVIVSGVKDVDDFFEHERTFLLEYHNRVKDASAKSDRMTRSHKSAADDYNRIGSSLYALGTQDSTDICKFFLKVSELFDKTRVSSKLVRAAA
;
A
#
# COMPACT_ATOMS: atom_id res chain seq x y z
N MET A 1 -18.69 -18.35 22.23
CA MET A 1 -18.68 -17.15 21.37
C MET A 1 -20.08 -16.54 21.40
N THR A 2 -20.22 -15.34 21.94
CA THR A 2 -21.51 -14.65 22.03
C THR A 2 -21.91 -14.06 20.68
N LYS A 3 -23.20 -13.74 20.52
CA LYS A 3 -23.72 -13.10 19.29
C LYS A 3 -23.03 -11.75 19.01
N GLU A 4 -22.65 -11.04 20.08
CA GLU A 4 -21.92 -9.77 20.02
C GLU A 4 -20.47 -9.98 19.56
N GLU A 5 -19.77 -11.00 20.08
CA GLU A 5 -18.42 -11.36 19.66
C GLU A 5 -18.37 -11.74 18.17
N PHE A 6 -19.34 -12.53 17.70
CA PHE A 6 -19.42 -12.92 16.29
C PHE A 6 -19.68 -11.71 15.38
N THR A 7 -20.59 -10.82 15.78
CA THR A 7 -20.92 -9.61 15.01
C THR A 7 -19.70 -8.69 14.92
N LYS A 8 -18.97 -8.52 16.02
CA LYS A 8 -17.74 -7.72 16.07
C LYS A 8 -16.65 -8.31 15.17
N MET A 9 -16.42 -9.63 15.23
CA MET A 9 -15.44 -10.32 14.39
C MET A 9 -15.78 -10.19 12.90
N LYS A 10 -17.06 -10.30 12.54
CA LYS A 10 -17.52 -10.09 11.16
C LYS A 10 -17.23 -8.67 10.67
N GLN A 11 -17.53 -7.66 11.49
CA GLN A 11 -17.27 -6.26 11.15
C GLN A 11 -15.77 -5.97 11.00
N GLU A 12 -14.93 -6.54 11.87
CA GLU A 12 -13.47 -6.40 11.78
C GLU A 12 -12.94 -7.00 10.46
N LEU A 13 -13.42 -8.18 10.07
CA LEU A 13 -13.05 -8.84 8.82
C LEU A 13 -13.49 -8.03 7.57
N GLU A 14 -14.72 -7.53 7.57
CA GLU A 14 -15.25 -6.67 6.49
C GLU A 14 -14.45 -5.37 6.36
N ALA A 15 -14.08 -4.76 7.49
CA ALA A 15 -13.24 -3.56 7.52
C ALA A 15 -11.83 -3.82 6.98
N GLU A 16 -11.22 -4.96 7.33
CA GLU A 16 -9.91 -5.35 6.82
C GLU A 16 -9.95 -5.62 5.31
N TYR A 17 -10.97 -6.35 4.84
CA TYR A 17 -11.19 -6.58 3.41
C TYR A 17 -11.32 -5.25 2.64
N LEU A 18 -12.15 -4.34 3.14
CA LEU A 18 -12.35 -3.04 2.51
C LEU A 18 -11.06 -2.20 2.48
N ALA A 19 -10.24 -2.28 3.52
CA ALA A 19 -8.94 -1.60 3.56
C ALA A 19 -7.99 -2.15 2.49
N ILE A 20 -7.91 -3.47 2.32
CA ILE A 20 -7.10 -4.12 1.28
C ILE A 20 -7.64 -3.74 -0.12
N PHE A 21 -8.95 -3.80 -0.31
CA PHE A 21 -9.59 -3.42 -1.57
C PHE A 21 -9.24 -1.98 -1.96
N LYS A 22 -9.42 -1.02 -1.04
CA LYS A 22 -9.08 0.39 -1.29
C LYS A 22 -7.61 0.60 -1.61
N LYS A 23 -6.70 -0.10 -0.89
CA LYS A 23 -5.26 -0.07 -1.18
C LYS A 23 -4.97 -0.55 -2.60
N THR A 24 -5.58 -1.67 -2.99
CA THR A 24 -5.41 -2.24 -4.33
C THR A 24 -5.97 -1.31 -5.40
N VAL A 25 -7.15 -0.72 -5.19
CA VAL A 25 -7.74 0.27 -6.12
C VAL A 25 -6.82 1.46 -6.29
N ALA A 26 -6.32 2.05 -5.20
CA ALA A 26 -5.41 3.19 -5.26
C ALA A 26 -4.10 2.85 -6.01
N MET A 27 -3.55 1.64 -5.80
CA MET A 27 -2.36 1.18 -6.53
C MET A 27 -2.61 1.09 -8.05
N HIS A 28 -3.74 0.51 -8.46
CA HIS A 28 -4.11 0.39 -9.87
C HIS A 28 -4.42 1.75 -10.48
N GLU A 29 -5.12 2.62 -9.76
CA GLU A 29 -5.42 3.98 -10.19
C GLU A 29 -4.14 4.76 -10.48
N VAL A 30 -3.19 4.79 -9.54
CA VAL A 30 -1.90 5.46 -9.74
C VAL A 30 -1.13 4.85 -10.91
N PHE A 31 -1.15 3.53 -11.06
CA PHE A 31 -0.52 2.86 -12.19
C PHE A 31 -1.13 3.29 -13.54
N LEU A 32 -2.46 3.22 -13.67
CA LEU A 32 -3.16 3.61 -14.90
C LEU A 32 -2.96 5.09 -15.21
N CYS A 33 -3.02 5.97 -14.20
CA CYS A 33 -2.72 7.39 -14.35
C CYS A 33 -1.30 7.64 -14.88
N ARG A 34 -0.30 6.90 -14.39
CA ARG A 34 1.09 7.01 -14.89
C ARG A 34 1.22 6.54 -16.33
N VAL A 35 0.58 5.43 -16.70
CA VAL A 35 0.58 4.93 -18.08
C VAL A 35 -0.10 5.92 -19.02
N ALA A 36 -1.26 6.46 -18.63
CA ALA A 36 -2.01 7.45 -19.40
C ALA A 36 -1.28 8.79 -19.54
N ALA A 37 -0.48 9.18 -18.54
CA ALA A 37 0.35 10.39 -18.58
C ALA A 37 1.62 10.22 -19.45
N HIS A 38 2.08 8.99 -19.69
CA HIS A 38 3.30 8.74 -20.43
C HIS A 38 3.12 9.02 -21.93
N PRO A 39 3.99 9.84 -22.56
CA PRO A 39 3.79 10.32 -23.94
C PRO A 39 3.72 9.20 -24.99
N ILE A 40 4.39 8.07 -24.73
CA ILE A 40 4.43 6.90 -25.62
C ILE A 40 3.36 5.87 -25.25
N LEU A 41 3.24 5.52 -23.95
CA LEU A 41 2.43 4.36 -23.54
C LEU A 41 0.94 4.65 -23.63
N ARG A 42 0.54 5.92 -23.46
CA ARG A 42 -0.85 6.35 -23.61
C ARG A 42 -1.43 6.12 -24.99
N LYS A 43 -0.60 5.91 -26.02
CA LYS A 43 -1.02 5.67 -27.41
C LYS A 43 -1.14 4.18 -27.74
N ASP A 44 -0.86 3.30 -26.78
CA ASP A 44 -0.92 1.86 -27.00
C ASP A 44 -2.37 1.41 -27.23
N LEU A 45 -2.59 0.66 -28.31
CA LEU A 45 -3.93 0.21 -28.69
C LEU A 45 -4.54 -0.72 -27.63
N ASN A 46 -3.75 -1.61 -27.03
CA ASN A 46 -4.27 -2.51 -26.01
C ASN A 46 -4.63 -1.75 -24.73
N PHE A 47 -3.89 -0.69 -24.41
CA PHE A 47 -4.22 0.18 -23.27
C PHE A 47 -5.56 0.90 -23.49
N HIS A 48 -5.82 1.42 -24.69
CA HIS A 48 -7.12 2.00 -25.04
C HIS A 48 -8.25 0.98 -24.95
N VAL A 49 -8.08 -0.20 -25.56
CA VAL A 49 -9.08 -1.28 -25.50
C VAL A 49 -9.30 -1.71 -24.04
N PHE A 50 -8.25 -1.86 -23.24
CA PHE A 50 -8.36 -2.23 -21.82
C PHE A 50 -9.22 -1.23 -21.02
N LEU A 51 -9.16 0.07 -21.34
CA LEU A 51 -9.91 1.11 -20.64
C LEU A 51 -11.35 1.30 -21.17
N GLU A 52 -11.57 1.13 -22.47
CA GLU A 52 -12.84 1.50 -23.12
C GLU A 52 -13.75 0.30 -23.39
N TYR A 53 -13.22 -0.92 -23.35
CA TYR A 53 -13.98 -2.12 -23.68
C TYR A 53 -14.96 -2.48 -22.57
N ASN A 54 -16.25 -2.40 -22.88
CA ASN A 54 -17.37 -2.58 -21.93
C ASN A 54 -17.94 -4.01 -21.90
N GLN A 55 -17.33 -4.97 -22.59
CA GLN A 55 -17.72 -6.39 -22.56
C GLN A 55 -16.67 -7.22 -21.82
N ASP A 56 -16.97 -8.48 -21.51
CA ASP A 56 -15.99 -9.37 -20.87
C ASP A 56 -14.82 -9.68 -21.83
N LEU A 57 -13.61 -9.24 -21.46
CA LEU A 57 -12.36 -9.68 -22.07
C LEU A 57 -12.03 -11.08 -21.55
N SER A 58 -12.65 -12.11 -22.09
CA SER A 58 -12.21 -13.50 -21.85
C SER A 58 -10.93 -13.79 -22.62
N VAL A 59 -9.80 -13.22 -22.20
CA VAL A 59 -8.49 -13.61 -22.71
C VAL A 59 -8.15 -14.98 -22.12
N ARG A 60 -8.35 -16.04 -22.92
CA ARG A 60 -7.83 -17.39 -22.63
C ARG A 60 -6.35 -17.25 -22.29
N GLY A 61 -5.99 -17.56 -21.04
CA GLY A 61 -4.59 -17.52 -20.62
C GLY A 61 -3.74 -18.39 -21.53
N LYS A 62 -2.68 -17.82 -22.12
CA LYS A 62 -1.75 -18.58 -22.97
C LYS A 62 -1.12 -19.72 -22.16
N ASN A 63 -1.21 -20.94 -22.67
CA ASN A 63 -0.61 -22.11 -22.03
C ASN A 63 0.92 -21.94 -21.95
N LYS A 64 1.60 -22.59 -20.98
CA LYS A 64 3.06 -22.49 -20.81
C LYS A 64 3.84 -22.74 -22.12
N LYS A 65 3.32 -23.60 -23.01
CA LYS A 65 3.88 -23.88 -24.33
C LYS A 65 3.79 -22.68 -25.28
N GLU A 66 2.66 -21.99 -25.32
CA GLU A 66 2.42 -20.82 -26.19
C GLU A 66 3.27 -19.61 -25.75
N LYS A 67 3.47 -19.43 -24.43
CA LYS A 67 4.41 -18.42 -23.92
C LYS A 67 5.83 -18.71 -24.40
N LEU A 68 6.30 -19.96 -24.29
CA LEU A 68 7.66 -20.33 -24.71
C LEU A 68 7.85 -20.13 -26.22
N GLU A 69 6.85 -20.50 -27.02
CA GLU A 69 6.89 -20.33 -28.47
C GLU A 69 6.95 -18.85 -28.90
N ASP A 70 6.18 -17.99 -28.25
CA ASP A 70 6.23 -16.54 -28.47
C ASP A 70 7.60 -15.95 -28.06
N PHE A 71 8.21 -16.44 -26.98
CA PHE A 71 9.55 -16.05 -26.57
C PHE A 71 10.61 -16.47 -27.61
N PHE A 72 10.55 -17.69 -28.14
CA PHE A 72 11.47 -18.14 -29.20
C PHE A 72 11.27 -17.39 -30.52
N LYS A 73 10.01 -17.12 -30.90
CA LYS A 73 9.70 -16.31 -32.09
C LYS A 73 10.20 -14.87 -31.97
N ASN A 74 10.07 -14.26 -30.79
CA ASN A 74 10.59 -12.91 -30.54
C ASN A 74 12.13 -12.89 -30.50
N MET A 75 12.77 -13.95 -29.98
CA MET A 75 14.22 -14.08 -29.99
C MET A 75 14.80 -14.29 -31.40
N VAL A 76 14.16 -15.13 -32.23
CA VAL A 76 14.55 -15.34 -33.64
C VAL A 76 14.35 -14.07 -34.47
N LYS A 77 13.31 -13.28 -34.19
CA LYS A 77 13.12 -11.95 -34.82
C LYS A 77 14.15 -10.91 -34.36
N SER A 78 14.78 -11.09 -33.19
CA SER A 78 15.83 -10.20 -32.68
C SER A 78 17.24 -10.54 -33.20
N ALA A 79 17.40 -11.63 -33.96
CA ALA A 79 18.69 -12.05 -34.51
C ALA A 79 19.00 -11.48 -35.92
N ASP A 80 18.03 -10.81 -36.57
CA ASP A 80 18.25 -10.08 -37.84
C ASP A 80 18.61 -8.60 -37.62
N GLY A 81 18.78 -8.19 -36.36
CA GLY A 81 19.34 -6.91 -35.96
C GLY A 81 20.75 -7.09 -35.43
N VAL A 82 21.72 -7.19 -36.35
CA VAL A 82 23.14 -6.85 -36.15
C VAL A 82 23.70 -7.25 -34.78
N ILE A 83 24.27 -8.45 -34.71
CA ILE A 83 25.22 -8.82 -33.65
C ILE A 83 26.50 -8.01 -33.91
N VAL A 84 26.61 -6.82 -33.31
CA VAL A 84 27.92 -6.15 -33.10
C VAL A 84 28.59 -6.87 -31.92
N SER A 85 29.15 -8.04 -32.19
CA SER A 85 30.02 -8.79 -31.27
C SER A 85 31.40 -8.15 -31.23
N GLY A 86 31.52 -6.93 -30.67
CA GLY A 86 32.79 -6.20 -30.76
C GLY A 86 33.00 -4.95 -29.90
N VAL A 87 32.15 -4.62 -28.93
CA VAL A 87 32.44 -3.51 -27.99
C VAL A 87 32.34 -4.02 -26.57
N LYS A 88 33.52 -4.26 -25.98
CA LYS A 88 33.71 -4.58 -24.58
C LYS A 88 33.74 -3.29 -23.76
N ASP A 89 32.73 -2.44 -23.96
CA ASP A 89 32.39 -1.39 -23.02
C ASP A 89 30.98 -1.74 -22.57
N VAL A 90 30.88 -2.36 -21.39
CA VAL A 90 29.64 -2.22 -20.63
C VAL A 90 29.52 -0.71 -20.43
N ASP A 91 28.61 -0.09 -21.18
CA ASP A 91 28.45 1.37 -21.29
C ASP A 91 28.48 1.99 -19.88
N ASP A 92 29.45 2.87 -19.62
CA ASP A 92 29.60 3.56 -18.33
C ASP A 92 28.27 4.21 -17.89
N PHE A 93 27.44 4.59 -18.86
CA PHE A 93 26.08 5.06 -18.62
C PHE A 93 25.19 4.01 -17.93
N PHE A 94 25.15 2.77 -18.42
CA PHE A 94 24.29 1.73 -17.85
C PHE A 94 24.76 1.27 -16.46
N GLU A 95 26.07 1.22 -16.20
CA GLU A 95 26.57 0.92 -14.86
C GLU A 95 26.31 2.06 -13.87
N HIS A 96 26.44 3.31 -14.32
CA HIS A 96 26.04 4.47 -13.52
C HIS A 96 24.54 4.44 -13.21
N GLU A 97 23.69 4.27 -14.22
CA GLU A 97 22.23 4.22 -14.07
C GLU A 97 21.81 3.05 -13.17
N ARG A 98 22.44 1.88 -13.32
CA ARG A 98 22.21 0.73 -12.45
C ARG A 98 22.54 1.06 -10.99
N THR A 99 23.68 1.68 -10.75
CA THR A 99 24.10 2.07 -9.39
C THR A 99 23.11 3.07 -8.80
N PHE A 100 22.72 4.08 -9.58
CA PHE A 100 21.70 5.05 -9.19
C PHE A 100 20.36 4.37 -8.84
N LEU A 101 19.88 3.46 -9.68
CA LEU A 101 18.61 2.75 -9.45
C LEU A 101 18.65 1.89 -8.18
N LEU A 102 19.77 1.19 -7.92
CA LEU A 102 19.95 0.40 -6.70
C LEU A 102 19.94 1.29 -5.46
N GLU A 103 20.68 2.39 -5.51
CA GLU A 103 20.73 3.38 -4.44
C GLU A 103 19.38 4.04 -4.18
N TYR A 104 18.69 4.46 -5.24
CA TYR A 104 17.36 5.04 -5.17
C TYR A 104 16.36 4.06 -4.57
N HIS A 105 16.35 2.80 -5.05
CA HIS A 105 15.51 1.73 -4.51
C HIS A 105 15.73 1.54 -3.00
N ASN A 106 17.00 1.47 -2.57
CA ASN A 106 17.33 1.33 -1.15
C ASN A 106 16.81 2.51 -0.33
N ARG A 107 16.97 3.75 -0.82
CA ARG A 107 16.44 4.95 -0.13
C ARG A 107 14.92 4.92 -0.03
N VAL A 108 14.20 4.56 -1.10
CA VAL A 108 12.73 4.44 -1.07
C VAL A 108 12.28 3.32 -0.12
N LYS A 109 12.96 2.18 -0.15
CA LYS A 109 12.69 1.04 0.75
C LYS A 109 12.88 1.43 2.22
N ASP A 110 13.97 2.10 2.55
CA ASP A 110 14.27 2.53 3.92
C ASP A 110 13.29 3.59 4.42
N ALA A 111 12.96 4.57 3.57
CA ALA A 111 11.95 5.58 3.88
C ALA A 111 10.57 4.95 4.12
N SER A 112 10.18 4.00 3.27
CA SER A 112 8.93 3.23 3.41
C SER A 112 8.91 2.45 4.73
N ALA A 113 10.00 1.74 5.05
CA ALA A 113 10.11 0.99 6.30
C ALA A 113 10.08 1.91 7.54
N LYS A 114 10.65 3.12 7.45
CA LYS A 114 10.56 4.13 8.51
C LYS A 114 9.12 4.64 8.70
N SER A 115 8.40 4.91 7.61
CA SER A 115 6.99 5.30 7.64
C SER A 115 6.11 4.21 8.26
N ASP A 116 6.34 2.95 7.89
CA ASP A 116 5.62 1.81 8.47
C ASP A 116 5.87 1.67 9.98
N ARG A 117 7.11 1.86 10.44
CA ARG A 117 7.45 1.88 11.87
C ARG A 117 6.72 3.00 12.60
N MET A 118 6.67 4.20 12.01
CA MET A 118 5.94 5.34 12.57
C MET A 118 4.44 5.03 12.70
N THR A 119 3.83 4.46 11.66
CA THR A 119 2.41 4.05 11.67
C THR A 119 2.12 3.04 12.78
N ARG A 120 3.00 2.05 13.00
CA ARG A 120 2.88 1.09 14.11
C ARG A 120 3.04 1.75 15.48
N SER A 121 3.99 2.67 15.62
CA SER A 121 4.21 3.41 16.87
C SER A 121 3.00 4.27 17.24
N HIS A 122 2.40 4.98 16.28
CA HIS A 122 1.16 5.73 16.49
C HIS A 122 -0.01 4.85 16.92
N LYS A 123 -0.11 3.63 16.35
CA LYS A 123 -1.10 2.65 16.78
C LYS A 123 -0.88 2.23 18.24
N SER A 124 0.35 1.84 18.60
CA SER A 124 0.70 1.49 19.98
C SER A 124 0.36 2.62 20.96
N ALA A 125 0.75 3.85 20.64
CA ALA A 125 0.46 5.02 21.49
C ALA A 125 -1.05 5.27 21.64
N ALA A 126 -1.83 5.10 20.57
CA ALA A 126 -3.29 5.21 20.64
C ALA A 126 -3.92 4.12 21.52
N ASP A 127 -3.38 2.90 21.51
CA ASP A 127 -3.82 1.80 22.36
C ASP A 127 -3.45 2.05 23.83
N ASP A 128 -2.26 2.61 24.11
CA ASP A 128 -1.84 3.01 25.45
C ASP A 128 -2.73 4.14 26.01
N TYR A 129 -3.01 5.17 25.21
CA TYR A 129 -3.95 6.23 25.59
C TYR A 129 -5.35 5.68 25.89
N ASN A 130 -5.83 4.70 25.10
CA ASN A 130 -7.11 4.06 25.33
C ASN A 130 -7.12 3.31 26.66
N ARG A 131 -6.04 2.57 26.97
CA ARG A 131 -5.90 1.81 28.22
C ARG A 131 -5.87 2.74 29.44
N ILE A 132 -5.01 3.78 29.41
CA ILE A 132 -4.90 4.75 30.52
C ILE A 132 -6.23 5.49 30.71
N GLY A 133 -6.83 5.99 29.62
CA GLY A 133 -8.11 6.68 29.65
C GLY A 133 -9.21 5.81 30.25
N SER A 134 -9.29 4.53 29.86
CA SER A 134 -10.27 3.58 30.40
C SER A 134 -10.06 3.30 31.89
N SER A 135 -8.82 3.15 32.34
CA SER A 135 -8.51 2.95 33.76
C SER A 135 -8.87 4.18 34.60
N LEU A 136 -8.56 5.39 34.12
CA LEU A 136 -8.94 6.64 34.78
C LEU A 136 -10.45 6.84 34.81
N TYR A 137 -11.14 6.47 33.75
CA TYR A 137 -12.60 6.50 33.71
C TYR A 137 -13.19 5.61 34.80
N ALA A 138 -12.73 4.36 34.88
CA ALA A 138 -13.20 3.41 35.89
C ALA A 138 -12.98 3.93 37.32
N LEU A 139 -11.80 4.49 37.63
CA LEU A 139 -11.51 5.12 38.93
C LEU A 139 -12.39 6.35 39.19
N GLY A 140 -12.63 7.16 38.16
CA GLY A 140 -13.47 8.36 38.24
C GLY A 140 -14.96 8.04 38.47
N THR A 141 -15.41 6.83 38.15
CA THR A 141 -16.80 6.39 38.36
C THR A 141 -17.05 5.68 39.70
N GLN A 142 -16.03 5.47 40.53
CA GLN A 142 -16.17 4.75 41.81
C GLN A 142 -16.92 5.57 42.87
N ASP A 143 -16.56 6.85 43.04
CA ASP A 143 -17.13 7.75 44.06
C ASP A 143 -17.34 9.18 43.51
N SER A 144 -18.10 10.02 44.23
CA SER A 144 -18.43 11.40 43.80
C SER A 144 -17.46 12.48 44.33
N THR A 145 -16.23 12.10 44.66
CA THR A 145 -15.20 13.01 45.17
C THR A 145 -14.66 13.95 44.08
N ASP A 146 -14.06 15.07 44.48
CA ASP A 146 -13.45 15.99 43.51
C ASP A 146 -12.25 15.37 42.76
N ILE A 147 -11.56 14.41 43.38
CA ILE A 147 -10.50 13.65 42.71
C ILE A 147 -11.04 12.69 41.65
N CYS A 148 -12.23 12.10 41.87
CA CYS A 148 -12.91 11.28 40.86
C CYS A 148 -13.35 12.12 39.65
N LYS A 149 -13.89 13.34 39.87
CA LYS A 149 -14.19 14.29 38.78
C LYS A 149 -12.94 14.69 38.00
N PHE A 150 -11.81 14.86 38.68
CA PHE A 150 -10.53 15.10 38.03
C PHE A 150 -10.11 13.92 37.13
N PHE A 151 -10.21 12.68 37.62
CA PHE A 151 -9.90 11.48 36.81
C PHE A 151 -10.78 11.37 35.56
N LEU A 152 -12.08 11.67 35.65
CA LEU A 152 -12.97 11.71 34.48
C LEU A 152 -12.51 12.75 33.44
N LYS A 153 -12.11 13.94 33.89
CA LYS A 153 -11.60 14.99 33.00
C LYS A 153 -10.27 14.61 32.32
N VAL A 154 -9.37 13.93 33.04
CA VAL A 154 -8.12 13.44 32.47
C VAL A 154 -8.36 12.27 31.51
N SER A 155 -9.32 11.39 31.80
CA SER A 155 -9.74 10.33 30.89
C SER A 155 -10.23 10.88 29.54
N GLU A 156 -11.06 11.92 29.57
CA GLU A 156 -11.54 12.59 28.36
C GLU A 156 -10.39 13.22 27.55
N LEU A 157 -9.36 13.74 28.22
CA LEU A 157 -8.15 14.27 27.57
C LEU A 157 -7.37 13.18 26.82
N PHE A 158 -7.24 11.99 27.43
CA PHE A 158 -6.61 10.84 26.77
C PHE A 158 -7.39 10.38 25.54
N ASP A 159 -8.73 10.41 25.60
CA ASP A 159 -9.57 10.08 24.44
C ASP A 159 -9.42 11.09 23.30
N LYS A 160 -9.39 12.39 23.61
CA LYS A 160 -9.10 13.45 22.63
C LYS A 160 -7.72 13.26 21.99
N THR A 161 -6.71 12.95 22.80
CA THR A 161 -5.33 12.75 22.32
C THR A 161 -5.20 11.50 21.45
N ARG A 162 -5.94 10.42 21.78
CA ARG A 162 -6.02 9.19 20.97
C ARG A 162 -6.60 9.45 19.58
N VAL A 163 -7.65 10.27 19.48
CA VAL A 163 -8.26 10.65 18.18
C VAL A 163 -7.25 11.43 17.33
N SER A 164 -6.51 12.37 17.92
CA SER A 164 -5.45 13.11 17.23
C SER A 164 -4.33 12.19 16.71
N SER A 165 -3.92 11.17 17.48
CA SER A 165 -2.93 10.18 17.03
C SER A 165 -3.43 9.36 15.82
N LYS A 166 -4.74 9.09 15.75
CA LYS A 166 -5.36 8.40 14.59
C LYS A 166 -5.47 9.29 13.35
N LEU A 167 -5.64 10.59 13.51
CA LEU A 167 -5.70 11.55 12.38
C LEU A 167 -4.35 11.66 11.67
N VAL A 168 -3.24 11.62 12.40
CA VAL A 168 -1.88 11.58 11.81
C VAL A 168 -1.71 10.37 10.89
N ARG A 169 -2.34 9.23 11.20
CA ARG A 169 -2.32 8.03 10.36
C ARG A 169 -3.17 8.14 9.09
N ALA A 170 -4.21 8.97 9.07
CA ALA A 170 -5.07 9.13 7.90
C ALA A 170 -4.48 10.08 6.84
N ALA A 171 -3.52 10.92 7.24
CA ALA A 171 -2.86 11.90 6.37
C ALA A 171 -1.54 11.38 5.74
N ALA A 172 -1.09 10.16 6.11
CA ALA A 172 0.11 9.51 5.61
C ALA A 172 -0.26 8.32 4.69
#